data_AF-A0A645EMD7-F1
#
_entry.id   AF-A0A645EMD7-F1
#
_cell.length_a   1.000
_cell.length_b   1.000
_cell.length_c   1.000
_cell.angle_alpha   90.00
_cell.angle_beta   90.00
_cell.angle_gamma   90.00
#
_symmetry.space_group_name_H-M   'P 1'
#
loop_
_entity.id
_entity.type
_entity.pdbx_description
1 polymer ?
#
loop_
_entity_poly.entity_id
_entity_poly.type
_entity_poly.pdbx_seq_one_letter_code
_entity_poly.pdbx_strand_id
1 'polypeptide(L)'
;MCILLYDERVSSYHRMQEIDVLLDDKPELSIEMVELDNRNRQAHAELEAFSKHRVFAYKHPLVVQRKQYDEMLSELYELKRTDPAALINEITNVTQNIRRIQSNINKKKFKSDEERQSWKQNLSRAETRKKVLEEVISK
;
A
#
# COMPACT_ATOMS: atom_id res chain seq x y z
N MET A 1 -7.17 1.80 8.09
CA MET A 1 -6.57 2.84 7.23
C MET A 1 -7.06 4.23 7.59
N CYS A 2 -8.37 4.50 7.58
CA CYS A 2 -8.88 5.84 7.95
C CYS A 2 -8.46 6.32 9.34
N ILE A 3 -8.43 5.43 10.34
CA ILE A 3 -7.96 5.74 11.69
C ILE A 3 -6.49 6.20 11.65
N LEU A 4 -5.61 5.42 11.00
CA LEU A 4 -4.19 5.76 10.87
C LEU A 4 -3.98 7.12 10.17
N LEU A 5 -4.75 7.40 9.11
CA LEU A 5 -4.70 8.70 8.43
C LEU A 5 -5.18 9.85 9.31
N TYR A 6 -6.19 9.62 10.13
CA TYR A 6 -6.69 10.61 11.06
C TYR A 6 -5.65 10.92 12.15
N ASP A 7 -5.04 9.88 12.73
CA ASP A 7 -4.00 10.01 13.75
C ASP A 7 -2.76 10.72 13.19
N GLU A 8 -2.30 10.35 11.98
CA GLU A 8 -1.19 11.01 11.28
C GLU A 8 -1.48 12.50 11.06
N ARG A 9 -2.72 12.84 10.69
CA ARG A 9 -3.16 14.22 10.47
C ARG A 9 -3.06 15.05 11.74
N VAL A 10 -3.56 14.51 12.85
CA VAL A 10 -3.53 15.16 14.17
C VAL A 10 -2.10 15.32 14.66
N SER A 11 -1.29 14.26 14.57
CA SER A 11 0.11 14.26 14.95
C SER A 11 0.92 15.30 14.15
N SER A 12 0.76 15.30 12.82
CA SER A 12 1.43 16.26 11.94
C SER A 12 1.05 17.70 12.28
N TYR A 13 -0.23 17.95 12.58
CA TYR A 13 -0.69 19.28 13.00
C TYR A 13 -0.05 19.74 14.31
N HIS A 14 -0.02 18.88 15.34
CA HIS A 14 0.64 19.23 16.59
C HIS A 14 2.13 19.51 16.41
N ARG A 15 2.82 18.69 15.62
CA ARG A 15 4.25 18.90 15.34
C ARG A 15 4.50 20.21 14.60
N MET A 16 3.62 20.57 13.67
CA MET A 16 3.70 21.87 13.00
C MET A 16 3.53 23.05 13.97
N GLN A 17 2.64 22.95 14.95
CA GLN A 17 2.48 23.98 15.99
C GLN A 17 3.74 24.13 16.86
N GLU A 18 4.41 23.02 17.19
CA GLU A 18 5.69 23.06 17.92
C GLU A 18 6.80 23.74 17.10
N ILE A 19 6.88 23.42 15.81
CA ILE A 19 7.89 23.99 14.90
C ILE A 19 7.66 25.48 14.72
N ASP A 20 6.41 25.93 14.61
CA ASP A 20 6.05 27.35 14.44
C ASP A 20 6.63 28.22 15.57
N VAL A 21 6.57 27.74 16.82
CA VAL A 21 7.15 28.43 17.99
C VAL A 21 8.68 28.46 17.95
N LEU A 22 9.31 27.42 17.40
CA LEU A 22 10.76 27.26 17.35
C LEU A 22 11.40 27.87 16.10
N LEU A 23 10.59 28.33 15.14
CA LEU A 23 11.05 28.68 13.80
C LEU A 23 12.00 29.89 13.79
N ASP A 24 11.76 30.85 14.68
CA ASP A 24 12.60 32.05 14.83
C ASP A 24 14.00 31.71 15.34
N ASP A 25 14.10 30.72 16.23
CA ASP A 25 15.37 30.25 16.80
C ASP A 25 16.08 29.22 15.89
N LYS A 26 15.31 28.46 15.11
CA LYS A 26 15.76 27.32 14.31
C LYS A 26 15.12 27.30 12.91
N PRO A 27 15.60 28.15 12.00
CA PRO A 27 15.02 28.27 10.65
C PRO A 27 15.16 26.99 9.82
N GLU A 28 16.08 26.08 10.17
CA GLU A 28 16.22 24.77 9.54
C GLU A 28 14.96 23.89 9.65
N LEU A 29 14.13 24.10 10.68
CA LEU A 29 12.88 23.36 10.88
C LEU A 29 11.80 23.72 9.86
N SER A 30 11.98 24.80 9.09
CA SER A 30 11.07 25.17 8.00
C SER A 30 10.89 24.08 6.94
N ILE A 31 11.93 23.27 6.70
CA ILE A 31 11.86 22.14 5.77
C ILE A 31 10.91 21.06 6.33
N GLU A 32 11.08 20.70 7.60
CA GLU A 32 10.21 19.74 8.30
C GLU A 32 8.75 20.24 8.31
N MET A 33 8.53 21.53 8.57
CA MET A 33 7.21 22.17 8.53
C MET A 33 6.50 21.97 7.19
N VAL A 34 7.21 22.24 6.08
CA VAL A 34 6.65 22.10 4.73
C VAL A 34 6.35 20.63 4.40
N GLU A 35 7.20 19.70 4.83
CA GLU A 35 6.93 18.26 4.64
C GLU A 35 5.70 17.80 5.41
N LEU A 36 5.56 18.25 6.67
CA LEU A 36 4.40 17.93 7.51
C LEU A 36 3.11 18.54 6.98
N ASP A 37 3.14 19.78 6.51
CA ASP A 37 1.98 20.43 5.89
C ASP A 37 1.54 19.67 4.63
N ASN A 38 2.48 19.27 3.78
CA ASN A 38 2.19 18.43 2.61
C ASN A 38 1.56 17.09 3.01
N ARG A 39 2.12 16.39 4.02
CA ARG A 39 1.55 15.12 4.51
C ARG A 39 0.15 15.32 5.08
N ASN A 40 -0.07 16.37 5.88
CA ASN A 40 -1.37 16.70 6.45
C ASN A 40 -2.42 16.96 5.36
N ARG A 41 -2.10 17.77 4.35
CA ARG A 41 -2.97 18.04 3.20
C ARG A 41 -3.30 16.75 2.43
N GLN A 42 -2.30 15.90 2.21
CA GLN A 42 -2.52 14.61 1.58
C GLN A 42 -3.45 13.73 2.41
N ALA A 43 -3.20 13.57 3.72
CA ALA A 43 -4.05 12.77 4.61
C ALA A 43 -5.50 13.30 4.65
N HIS A 44 -5.68 14.62 4.65
CA HIS A 44 -7.00 15.24 4.54
C HIS A 44 -7.70 14.87 3.22
N ALA A 45 -7.02 15.01 2.09
CA ALA A 45 -7.55 14.67 0.77
C ALA A 45 -7.91 13.18 0.64
N GLU A 46 -7.12 12.28 1.24
CA GLU A 46 -7.43 10.85 1.31
C GLU A 46 -8.73 10.57 2.07
N LEU A 47 -8.89 11.19 3.24
CA LEU A 47 -10.10 11.03 4.06
C LEU A 47 -11.33 11.58 3.36
N GLU A 48 -11.20 12.73 2.68
CA GLU A 48 -12.27 13.33 1.90
C GLU A 48 -12.67 12.43 0.70
N ALA A 49 -11.69 11.93 -0.05
CA ALA A 49 -11.91 11.02 -1.17
C ALA A 49 -12.63 9.74 -0.70
N PHE A 50 -12.18 9.15 0.42
CA PHE A 50 -12.82 7.97 0.99
C PHE A 50 -14.24 8.24 1.50
N SER A 51 -14.49 9.42 2.06
CA SER A 51 -15.84 9.83 2.47
C SER A 51 -16.79 9.93 1.28
N LYS A 52 -16.35 10.57 0.18
CA LYS A 52 -17.16 10.83 -1.02
C LYS A 52 -17.35 9.59 -1.91
N HIS A 53 -16.30 8.81 -2.12
CA HIS A 53 -16.27 7.75 -3.14
C HIS A 53 -16.03 6.35 -2.58
N ARG A 54 -15.77 6.21 -1.28
CA ARG A 54 -15.32 4.95 -0.65
C ARG A 54 -14.01 4.38 -1.20
N VAL A 55 -13.26 5.21 -1.92
CA VAL A 55 -11.95 4.87 -2.50
C VAL A 55 -10.97 5.98 -2.14
N PHE A 56 -9.73 5.58 -1.86
CA PHE A 56 -8.64 6.50 -1.56
C PHE A 56 -8.07 7.14 -2.85
N ALA A 57 -7.41 8.29 -2.71
CA ALA A 57 -6.66 8.92 -3.79
C ALA A 57 -5.27 8.28 -4.01
N TYR A 58 -4.77 7.53 -3.00
CA TYR A 58 -3.49 6.80 -3.02
C TYR A 58 -2.27 7.68 -3.30
N LYS A 59 -2.28 8.91 -2.82
CA LYS A 59 -1.15 9.86 -2.83
C LYS A 59 -0.38 9.82 -1.51
N HIS A 60 -1.08 9.65 -0.39
CA HIS A 60 -0.43 9.65 0.93
C HIS A 60 0.42 8.38 1.12
N PRO A 61 1.65 8.46 1.69
CA PRO A 61 2.56 7.31 1.83
C PRO A 61 1.94 6.09 2.51
N LEU A 62 1.10 6.30 3.54
CA LEU A 62 0.40 5.22 4.25
C LEU A 62 -0.58 4.43 3.36
N VAL A 63 -1.09 5.06 2.31
CA VAL A 63 -2.15 4.51 1.46
C VAL A 63 -1.61 4.06 0.10
N VAL A 64 -0.51 4.65 -0.38
CA VAL A 64 0.16 4.26 -1.63
C VAL A 64 0.39 2.75 -1.69
N GLN A 65 0.84 2.14 -0.59
CA GLN A 65 1.07 0.70 -0.52
C GLN A 65 -0.22 -0.13 -0.60
N ARG A 66 -1.36 0.46 -0.20
CA ARG A 66 -2.67 -0.18 -0.24
C ARG A 66 -3.29 -0.18 -1.64
N LYS A 67 -2.86 0.72 -2.53
CA LYS A 67 -3.36 0.83 -3.91
C LYS A 67 -3.36 -0.51 -4.62
N GLN A 68 -2.22 -1.20 -4.60
CA GLN A 68 -2.07 -2.50 -5.25
C GLN A 68 -3.06 -3.53 -4.69
N TYR A 69 -3.29 -3.52 -3.38
CA TYR A 69 -4.23 -4.43 -2.74
C TYR A 69 -5.68 -4.14 -3.19
N ASP A 70 -6.10 -2.87 -3.16
CA ASP A 70 -7.45 -2.46 -3.51
C ASP A 70 -7.74 -2.68 -5.01
N GLU A 71 -6.74 -2.48 -5.89
CA GLU A 71 -6.81 -2.80 -7.33
C GLU A 71 -7.01 -4.30 -7.56
N MET A 72 -6.19 -5.14 -6.91
CA MET A 72 -6.33 -6.61 -6.97
C MET A 72 -7.68 -7.07 -6.46
N LEU A 73 -8.18 -6.46 -5.38
CA LEU A 73 -9.48 -6.80 -4.80
C LEU A 73 -10.61 -6.52 -5.79
N SER A 74 -10.60 -5.35 -6.42
CA SER A 74 -11.59 -4.99 -7.45
C SER A 74 -11.52 -5.92 -8.66
N GLU A 75 -10.31 -6.22 -9.16
CA GLU A 75 -10.10 -7.13 -10.29
C GLU A 75 -10.68 -8.53 -9.99
N LEU A 76 -10.40 -9.06 -8.80
CA LEU A 76 -10.80 -10.41 -8.41
C LEU A 76 -12.29 -10.51 -8.07
N TYR A 77 -12.92 -9.46 -7.54
CA TYR A 77 -14.39 -9.43 -7.40
C TYR A 77 -15.09 -9.42 -8.76
N GLU A 78 -14.57 -8.66 -9.73
CA GLU A 78 -15.09 -8.68 -11.09
C GLU A 78 -14.90 -10.04 -11.74
N LEU A 79 -13.72 -10.67 -11.55
CA LEU A 79 -13.47 -12.03 -12.03
C LEU A 79 -14.44 -13.03 -11.39
N LYS A 80 -14.68 -12.95 -10.07
CA LYS A 80 -15.67 -13.78 -9.37
C LYS A 80 -17.08 -13.64 -9.96
N ARG A 81 -17.46 -12.43 -10.37
CA ARG A 81 -18.78 -12.15 -10.95
C ARG A 81 -18.90 -12.65 -12.39
N THR A 82 -17.84 -12.53 -13.17
CA THR A 82 -17.85 -12.78 -14.62
C THR A 82 -17.45 -14.20 -15.00
N ASP A 83 -16.43 -14.76 -14.35
CA ASP A 83 -15.92 -16.12 -14.57
C ASP A 83 -15.39 -16.75 -13.26
N PRO A 84 -16.29 -17.38 -12.47
CA PRO A 84 -15.91 -18.08 -11.24
C PRO A 84 -14.90 -19.22 -11.45
N ALA A 85 -14.90 -19.86 -12.63
CA ALA A 85 -13.99 -20.96 -12.91
C ALA A 85 -12.55 -20.44 -13.09
N ALA A 86 -12.40 -19.30 -13.78
CA ALA A 86 -11.12 -18.61 -13.87
C ALA A 86 -10.60 -18.17 -12.50
N LEU A 87 -11.48 -17.72 -11.59
CA LEU A 87 -11.08 -17.38 -10.22
C LEU A 87 -10.49 -18.59 -9.48
N ILE A 88 -11.11 -19.77 -9.58
CA ILE A 88 -10.60 -21.00 -8.94
C ILE A 88 -9.23 -21.39 -9.52
N ASN A 89 -9.08 -21.27 -10.84
CA ASN A 89 -7.80 -21.52 -11.49
C ASN A 89 -6.71 -20.55 -11.01
N GLU A 90 -7.06 -19.28 -10.80
CA GLU A 90 -6.16 -18.25 -10.31
C GLU A 90 -5.58 -18.58 -8.92
N ILE A 91 -6.37 -19.20 -8.03
CA ILE A 91 -5.88 -19.69 -6.71
C ILE A 91 -4.72 -20.68 -6.91
N THR A 92 -4.90 -21.62 -7.82
CA THR A 92 -3.91 -22.65 -8.11
C THR A 92 -2.67 -22.01 -8.74
N ASN A 93 -2.86 -21.12 -9.70
CA ASN A 93 -1.79 -20.41 -10.40
C ASN A 93 -0.94 -19.57 -9.43
N VAL A 94 -1.57 -18.76 -8.57
CA VAL A 94 -0.87 -17.93 -7.59
C VAL A 94 -0.09 -18.80 -6.59
N THR A 95 -0.70 -19.89 -6.11
CA THR A 95 -0.03 -20.81 -5.18
C THR A 95 1.19 -21.47 -5.80
N GLN A 96 1.08 -21.93 -7.05
CA GLN A 96 2.21 -22.51 -7.79
C GLN A 96 3.29 -21.48 -8.08
N ASN A 97 2.90 -20.25 -8.45
CA ASN A 97 3.83 -19.15 -8.71
C ASN A 97 4.65 -18.79 -7.46
N ILE A 98 4.00 -18.67 -6.30
CA ILE A 98 4.68 -18.43 -5.01
C ILE A 98 5.74 -19.51 -4.76
N ARG A 99 5.36 -20.80 -4.87
CA ARG A 99 6.28 -21.93 -4.69
C ARG A 99 7.47 -21.86 -5.63
N ARG A 100 7.24 -21.51 -6.90
CA ARG A 100 8.28 -21.37 -7.92
C ARG A 100 9.24 -20.21 -7.59
N ILE A 101 8.72 -19.04 -7.24
CA ILE A 101 9.54 -17.88 -6.89
C ILE A 101 10.38 -18.18 -5.64
N GLN A 102 9.76 -18.75 -4.59
CA GLN A 102 10.47 -19.17 -3.37
C GLN A 102 11.58 -20.18 -3.66
N SER A 103 11.29 -21.21 -4.48
CA SER A 103 12.31 -22.20 -4.87
C SER A 103 13.48 -21.55 -5.60
N ASN A 104 13.20 -20.62 -6.52
CA ASN A 104 14.23 -19.91 -7.25
C ASN A 104 15.10 -19.06 -6.31
N ILE A 105 14.50 -18.31 -5.38
CA ILE A 105 15.22 -17.53 -4.37
C ILE A 105 16.10 -18.45 -3.50
N ASN A 106 15.56 -19.57 -3.02
CA ASN A 106 16.28 -20.52 -2.15
C ASN A 106 17.46 -21.17 -2.87
N LYS A 107 17.31 -21.48 -4.16
CA LYS A 107 18.36 -22.02 -5.02
C LYS A 107 19.37 -20.97 -5.49
N LYS A 108 19.27 -19.72 -5.01
CA LYS A 108 20.14 -18.59 -5.38
C LYS A 108 20.34 -18.46 -6.90
N LYS A 109 19.26 -18.65 -7.66
CA LYS A 109 19.32 -18.58 -9.13
C LYS A 109 19.50 -17.15 -9.67
N PHE A 110 19.45 -16.15 -8.82
CA PHE A 110 19.72 -14.75 -9.15
C PHE A 110 21.23 -14.52 -9.34
N LYS A 111 21.59 -13.63 -10.26
CA LYS A 111 22.98 -13.29 -10.61
C LYS A 111 23.47 -12.04 -9.88
N SER A 112 22.56 -11.17 -9.46
CA SER A 112 22.87 -9.93 -8.73
C SER A 112 21.94 -9.72 -7.53
N ASP A 113 22.34 -8.83 -6.61
CA ASP A 113 21.50 -8.44 -5.47
C ASP A 113 20.25 -7.65 -5.91
N GLU A 114 20.33 -6.92 -7.02
CA GLU A 114 19.17 -6.24 -7.63
C GLU A 114 18.14 -7.26 -8.13
N GLU A 115 18.59 -8.32 -8.81
CA GLU A 115 17.72 -9.40 -9.27
C GLU A 115 17.09 -10.15 -8.08
N ARG A 116 17.87 -10.36 -7.01
CA ARG A 116 17.37 -10.92 -5.75
C ARG A 116 16.26 -10.05 -5.15
N GLN A 117 16.44 -8.73 -5.16
CA GLN A 117 15.45 -7.80 -4.63
C GLN A 117 14.18 -7.77 -5.48
N SER A 118 14.31 -7.81 -6.81
CA SER A 118 13.18 -7.97 -7.74
C SER A 118 12.40 -9.26 -7.46
N TRP A 119 13.07 -10.38 -7.19
CA TRP A 119 12.39 -11.62 -6.85
C TRP A 119 11.64 -11.56 -5.52
N LYS A 120 12.22 -10.90 -4.51
CA LYS A 120 11.53 -10.66 -3.24
C LYS A 120 10.29 -9.77 -3.41
N GLN A 121 10.38 -8.72 -4.23
CA GLN A 121 9.23 -7.88 -4.56
C GLN A 121 8.15 -8.69 -5.27
N ASN A 122 8.50 -9.49 -6.28
CA ASN A 122 7.56 -10.35 -6.98
C ASN A 122 6.89 -11.37 -6.05
N LEU A 123 7.65 -11.95 -5.12
CA LEU A 123 7.11 -12.83 -4.09
C LEU A 123 6.08 -12.09 -3.21
N SER A 124 6.44 -10.91 -2.70
CA SER A 124 5.55 -10.09 -1.87
C SER A 124 4.26 -9.71 -2.61
N ARG A 125 4.34 -9.37 -3.91
CA ARG A 125 3.16 -9.09 -4.75
C ARG A 125 2.28 -10.33 -4.93
N ALA A 126 2.88 -11.50 -5.17
CA ALA A 126 2.14 -12.76 -5.31
C ALA A 126 1.47 -13.19 -4.00
N GLU A 127 2.15 -13.04 -2.87
CA GLU A 127 1.60 -13.31 -1.54
C GLU A 127 0.44 -12.36 -1.21
N THR A 128 0.56 -11.08 -1.58
CA THR A 128 -0.54 -10.10 -1.45
C THR A 128 -1.74 -10.52 -2.28
N ARG A 129 -1.54 -10.90 -3.55
CA ARG A 129 -2.62 -11.40 -4.41
C ARG A 129 -3.29 -12.65 -3.83
N LYS A 130 -2.52 -13.57 -3.23
CA LYS A 130 -3.08 -14.75 -2.54
C LYS A 130 -3.99 -14.35 -1.38
N LYS A 131 -3.57 -13.41 -0.53
CA LYS A 131 -4.40 -12.90 0.59
C LYS A 131 -5.71 -12.29 0.09
N VAL A 132 -5.65 -11.51 -1.01
CA VAL A 132 -6.84 -10.93 -1.63
C VAL A 132 -7.77 -12.02 -2.15
N LEU A 133 -7.26 -13.04 -2.83
CA LEU A 133 -8.06 -14.19 -3.28
C LEU A 133 -8.79 -14.87 -2.12
N GLU A 134 -8.09 -15.14 -1.02
CA GLU A 134 -8.67 -15.75 0.19
C GLU A 134 -9.81 -14.88 0.77
N GLU A 135 -9.65 -13.55 0.75
CA GLU A 135 -10.71 -12.62 1.16
C GLU A 135 -11.92 -12.65 0.21
N VAL A 136 -11.69 -12.67 -1.10
CA VAL A 136 -12.76 -12.69 -2.12
C VAL A 136 -13.57 -13.98 -2.07
N ILE A 137 -12.95 -15.11 -1.69
CA ILE A 137 -13.61 -16.42 -1.59
C ILE A 137 -14.38 -16.58 -0.27
N SER A 138 -13.85 -16.03 0.82
CA SER A 138 -14.47 -16.15 2.15
C SER A 138 -15.72 -15.29 2.35
N LYS A 139 -15.92 -14.27 1.49
CA LYS A 139 -17.11 -13.41 1.44
C LYS A 139 -18.06 -13.84 0.32
#